data_AF-A0A530RI50-F1
#
_entry.id   AF-A0A530RI50-F1
#
_cell.length_a   1.000
_cell.length_b   1.000
_cell.length_c   1.000
_cell.angle_alpha   90.00
_cell.angle_beta   90.00
_cell.angle_gamma   90.00
#
_symmetry.space_group_name_H-M   'P 1'
#
loop_
_entity.id
_entity.type
_entity.pdbx_description
1 polymer ?
#
loop_
_entity_poly.entity_id
_entity_poly.type
_entity_poly.pdbx_seq_one_letter_code
_entity_poly.pdbx_strand_id
1 'polypeptide(L)'
;MQGLRVAAAARSKRWPAPCPRRRVGFCAVQPRNGCRGAIGRDRSVPACRRGRQHGDHTTSAQSQLERRGLPSRTRLQAETEGYSGHVVIAGFGRVGQVIGKLLDERGYRWVAVDLDAKNVERSRKERLPVFFGDASQEEMVAAARIDSAKAMVITLDDPEAAKSVLAALRRKLPDLPVVVRARHHVHVQDLLEKGATTVMPETTESRLLLGAAVLQELGDSKTDVDAAVRTVRRRSYPTSPSGSDLP
;
A
#
# COMPACT_ATOMS: atom_id res chain seq x y z
N MET A 1 39.86 -31.18 -10.28
CA MET A 1 38.48 -30.80 -10.64
C MET A 1 38.03 -29.70 -9.70
N GLN A 2 37.84 -28.49 -10.25
CA GLN A 2 37.56 -27.26 -9.50
C GLN A 2 36.09 -27.21 -9.08
N GLY A 3 35.83 -27.06 -7.77
CA GLY A 3 34.51 -26.77 -7.23
C GLY A 3 34.25 -25.27 -7.25
N LEU A 4 33.38 -24.82 -8.14
CA LEU A 4 32.96 -23.43 -8.27
C LEU A 4 32.10 -23.04 -7.05
N ARG A 5 32.65 -22.20 -6.17
CA ARG A 5 31.89 -21.50 -5.13
C ARG A 5 31.12 -20.36 -5.78
N VAL A 6 29.79 -20.46 -5.88
CA VAL A 6 28.95 -19.31 -6.22
C VAL A 6 28.74 -18.50 -4.94
N ALA A 7 29.40 -17.35 -4.86
CA ALA A 7 29.19 -16.36 -3.81
C ALA A 7 27.77 -15.79 -3.92
N ALA A 8 26.89 -16.16 -2.99
CA ALA A 8 25.61 -15.50 -2.82
C ALA A 8 25.86 -14.11 -2.22
N ALA A 9 25.73 -13.07 -3.03
CA ALA A 9 25.73 -11.68 -2.56
C ALA A 9 24.46 -11.43 -1.74
N ALA A 10 24.55 -11.66 -0.43
CA ALA A 10 23.53 -11.27 0.54
C ALA A 10 23.48 -9.73 0.63
N ARG A 11 22.71 -9.09 -0.26
CA ARG A 11 22.35 -7.68 -0.11
C ARG A 11 21.14 -7.62 0.81
N SER A 12 21.36 -7.19 2.04
CA SER A 12 20.31 -6.86 3.01
C SER A 12 19.31 -5.89 2.37
N LYS A 13 18.13 -6.36 1.99
CA LYS A 13 17.01 -5.51 1.53
C LYS A 13 16.38 -4.80 2.74
N ARG A 14 17.17 -3.93 3.39
CA ARG A 14 16.60 -2.89 4.26
C ARG A 14 15.99 -1.84 3.35
N TRP A 15 14.70 -1.60 3.55
CA TRP A 15 14.00 -0.52 2.89
C TRP A 15 14.71 0.79 3.26
N PRO A 16 15.13 1.63 2.28
CA PRO A 16 15.65 2.94 2.62
C PRO A 16 14.54 3.71 3.35
N ALA A 17 14.90 4.35 4.46
CA ALA A 17 13.99 5.15 5.27
C ALA A 17 13.25 6.16 4.39
N PRO A 18 12.00 6.51 4.72
CA PRO A 18 11.27 7.56 4.01
C PRO A 18 12.12 8.84 3.96
N CYS A 19 12.10 9.50 2.80
CA CYS A 19 12.82 10.74 2.56
C CYS A 19 12.52 11.75 3.69
N PRO A 20 13.53 12.37 4.34
CA PRO A 20 13.29 13.23 5.49
C PRO A 20 12.56 14.49 5.03
N ARG A 21 11.24 14.55 5.20
CA ARG A 21 10.52 15.82 5.15
C ARG A 21 10.84 16.62 6.41
N ARG A 22 11.22 17.89 6.19
CA ARG A 22 11.39 18.92 7.22
C ARG A 22 10.24 18.85 8.23
N ARG A 23 10.59 18.83 9.51
CA ARG A 23 9.65 18.90 10.64
C ARG A 23 8.70 20.09 10.45
N VAL A 24 7.47 19.82 10.06
CA VAL A 24 6.36 20.71 10.34
C VAL A 24 5.87 20.27 11.72
N GLY A 25 6.20 21.06 12.74
CA GLY A 25 5.77 20.80 14.10
C GLY A 25 4.25 20.79 14.14
N PHE A 26 3.67 19.63 14.45
CA PHE A 26 2.28 19.55 14.85
C PHE A 26 2.17 20.14 16.25
N CYS A 27 1.62 21.34 16.32
CA CYS A 27 1.16 21.94 17.56
C CYS A 27 0.01 21.07 18.10
N ALA A 28 0.17 20.52 19.29
CA ALA A 28 -0.88 19.78 19.96
C ALA A 28 -2.09 20.69 20.19
N VAL A 29 -3.19 20.41 19.50
CA VAL A 29 -4.49 21.05 19.77
C VAL A 29 -5.05 20.40 21.03
N GLN A 30 -4.91 21.09 22.17
CA GLN A 30 -5.73 20.81 23.35
C GLN A 30 -7.08 21.53 23.22
N PRO A 31 -8.21 20.93 23.64
CA PRO A 31 -9.47 21.63 23.70
C PRO A 31 -9.50 22.56 24.93
N ARG A 32 -9.52 23.88 24.70
CA ARG A 32 -9.86 24.89 25.73
C ARG A 32 -11.30 25.33 25.55
N ASN A 33 -12.19 24.86 26.43
CA ASN A 33 -13.43 25.56 26.74
C ASN A 33 -13.20 26.39 28.01
N GLY A 34 -13.46 27.71 27.92
CA GLY A 34 -13.55 28.58 29.09
C GLY A 34 -12.86 29.94 28.93
N CYS A 35 -13.37 30.80 28.05
CA CYS A 35 -13.04 32.22 28.08
C CYS A 35 -14.07 32.98 28.95
N ARG A 36 -13.61 33.57 30.06
CA ARG A 36 -14.23 34.77 30.66
C ARG A 36 -13.11 35.63 31.26
N GLY A 37 -13.20 36.94 31.05
CA GLY A 37 -12.43 37.94 31.80
C GLY A 37 -11.57 38.82 30.91
N ALA A 38 -11.98 40.08 30.81
CA ALA A 38 -11.48 41.10 29.90
C ALA A 38 -10.33 41.95 30.48
N ILE A 39 -9.92 42.93 29.65
CA ILE A 39 -9.29 44.23 29.97
C ILE A 39 -7.76 44.28 29.88
N GLY A 40 -7.25 45.07 28.91
CA GLY A 40 -5.86 45.53 28.88
C GLY A 40 -5.47 46.10 27.51
N ARG A 41 -5.36 47.42 27.41
CA ARG A 41 -5.02 48.23 26.22
C ARG A 41 -3.54 48.03 25.85
N ASP A 42 -3.20 48.02 24.56
CA ASP A 42 -2.46 49.11 23.87
C ASP A 42 -2.02 48.67 22.46
N ARG A 43 -1.92 49.68 21.60
CA ARG A 43 -1.81 49.68 20.14
C ARG A 43 -0.38 49.41 19.69
N SER A 44 -0.21 48.44 18.78
CA SER A 44 0.57 48.56 17.53
C SER A 44 0.82 47.18 16.95
N VAL A 45 -0.06 46.69 16.07
CA VAL A 45 0.26 45.54 15.22
C VAL A 45 0.04 45.99 13.77
N PRO A 46 1.08 45.96 12.92
CA PRO A 46 0.91 46.29 11.51
C PRO A 46 0.01 45.25 10.88
N ALA A 47 -0.96 45.72 10.08
CA ALA A 47 -1.81 44.87 9.27
C ALA A 47 -0.96 43.93 8.41
N CYS A 48 -0.88 42.66 8.79
CA CYS A 48 -0.25 41.62 7.99
C CYS A 48 -1.21 41.26 6.85
N ARG A 49 -1.30 42.14 5.85
CA ARG A 49 -1.70 41.75 4.49
C ARG A 49 -0.58 40.89 3.90
N ARG A 50 -0.99 39.93 3.07
CA ARG A 50 -0.23 38.92 2.32
C ARG A 50 -0.03 37.65 3.15
N GLY A 51 -0.82 36.60 2.93
CA GLY A 51 -0.96 35.95 1.64
C GLY A 51 0.21 35.00 1.45
N ARG A 52 0.02 33.73 1.81
CA ARG A 52 0.80 32.62 1.28
C ARG A 52 -0.13 31.46 1.02
N GLN A 53 -0.56 31.45 -0.24
CA GLN A 53 -1.10 30.30 -0.93
C GLN A 53 -0.06 29.18 -0.79
N HIS A 54 -0.38 28.13 -0.04
CA HIS A 54 0.21 26.84 -0.33
C HIS A 54 -0.47 26.38 -1.61
N GLY A 55 0.27 26.49 -2.73
CA GLY A 55 -0.22 26.19 -4.06
C GLY A 55 -0.89 24.83 -4.14
N ASP A 56 -2.20 24.87 -4.32
CA ASP A 56 -2.98 23.86 -5.00
C ASP A 56 -2.34 23.59 -6.37
N HIS A 57 -1.65 22.46 -6.54
CA HIS A 57 -1.20 22.00 -7.85
C HIS A 57 -1.97 20.77 -8.37
N THR A 58 -2.89 20.19 -7.59
CA THR A 58 -3.67 19.00 -7.99
C THR A 58 -5.17 19.26 -8.17
N THR A 59 -5.72 20.34 -7.60
CA THR A 59 -7.17 20.55 -7.50
C THR A 59 -7.83 20.98 -8.84
N SER A 60 -7.10 21.65 -9.73
CA SER A 60 -7.64 22.10 -11.03
C SER A 60 -7.65 21.00 -12.09
N ALA A 61 -6.60 20.17 -12.17
CA ALA A 61 -6.53 19.08 -13.15
C ALA A 61 -7.54 17.97 -12.84
N GLN A 62 -7.65 17.57 -11.57
CA GLN A 62 -8.60 16.53 -11.14
C GLN A 62 -10.06 16.94 -11.39
N SER A 63 -10.43 18.18 -11.08
CA SER A 63 -11.80 18.70 -11.30
C SER A 63 -12.16 18.94 -12.78
N GLN A 64 -11.18 19.16 -13.66
CA GLN A 64 -11.38 19.27 -15.10
C GLN A 64 -11.49 17.90 -15.79
N LEU A 65 -10.72 16.91 -15.33
CA LEU A 65 -10.74 15.53 -15.86
C LEU A 65 -12.03 14.78 -15.49
N GLU A 66 -12.64 15.10 -14.36
CA GLU A 66 -13.95 14.56 -13.93
C GLU A 66 -15.10 15.08 -14.80
N ARG A 67 -15.07 16.36 -15.18
CA ARG A 67 -16.10 16.99 -16.05
C ARG A 67 -16.04 16.54 -17.50
N ARG A 68 -14.89 16.03 -17.96
CA ARG A 68 -14.65 15.64 -19.37
C ARG A 68 -15.07 14.21 -19.71
N GLY A 69 -15.50 13.40 -18.74
CA GLY A 69 -15.92 12.01 -19.01
C GLY A 69 -14.83 11.13 -19.63
N LEU A 70 -13.55 11.45 -19.41
CA LEU A 70 -12.44 10.74 -20.03
C LEU A 70 -12.40 9.27 -19.60
N PRO A 71 -11.97 8.35 -20.48
CA PRO A 71 -11.75 6.96 -20.11
C PRO A 71 -10.81 6.86 -18.91
N SER A 72 -11.10 5.95 -17.98
CA SER A 72 -10.34 5.77 -16.73
C SER A 72 -8.84 5.64 -16.96
N ARG A 73 -8.43 4.95 -18.04
CA ARG A 73 -7.03 4.81 -18.46
C ARG A 73 -6.35 6.15 -18.76
N THR A 74 -7.01 7.03 -19.51
CA THR A 74 -6.45 8.34 -19.88
C THR A 74 -6.29 9.22 -18.65
N ARG A 75 -7.25 9.17 -17.73
CA ARG A 75 -7.16 9.89 -16.45
C ARG A 75 -6.01 9.34 -15.58
N LEU A 76 -5.89 8.02 -15.49
CA LEU A 76 -4.80 7.36 -14.78
C LEU A 76 -3.43 7.78 -15.32
N GLN A 77 -3.26 7.77 -16.65
CA GLN A 77 -2.03 8.18 -17.29
C GLN A 77 -1.68 9.66 -17.00
N ALA A 78 -2.67 10.55 -17.07
CA ALA A 78 -2.47 11.98 -16.78
C ALA A 78 -2.16 12.23 -15.30
N GLU A 79 -2.90 11.60 -14.38
CA GLU A 79 -2.69 11.81 -12.94
C GLU A 79 -1.39 11.21 -12.44
N THR A 80 -0.92 10.13 -13.07
CA THR A 80 0.36 9.50 -12.72
C THR A 80 1.54 10.11 -13.45
N GLU A 81 1.35 11.08 -14.34
CA GLU A 81 2.45 11.71 -15.06
C GLU A 81 3.54 12.22 -14.09
N GLY A 82 4.80 11.85 -14.35
CA GLY A 82 5.92 12.16 -13.46
C GLY A 82 5.98 11.38 -12.15
N TYR A 83 5.09 10.39 -11.91
CA TYR A 83 5.23 9.48 -10.78
C TYR A 83 6.49 8.64 -10.93
N SER A 84 7.16 8.43 -9.80
CA SER A 84 8.28 7.52 -9.64
C SER A 84 8.36 7.10 -8.17
N GLY A 85 8.88 5.90 -7.93
CA GLY A 85 9.05 5.36 -6.58
C GLY A 85 7.74 5.09 -5.83
N HIS A 86 6.60 5.09 -6.53
CA HIS A 86 5.27 4.83 -5.96
C HIS A 86 4.95 3.33 -5.91
N VAL A 87 3.83 3.00 -5.27
CA VAL A 87 3.29 1.63 -5.22
C VAL A 87 2.06 1.54 -6.12
N VAL A 88 1.99 0.49 -6.93
CA VAL A 88 0.79 0.18 -7.73
C VAL A 88 0.00 -0.93 -7.04
N ILE A 89 -1.29 -0.73 -6.83
CA ILE A 89 -2.20 -1.69 -6.21
C ILE A 89 -3.19 -2.22 -7.26
N ALA A 90 -3.19 -3.52 -7.51
CA ALA A 90 -4.19 -4.20 -8.33
C ALA A 90 -5.28 -4.80 -7.42
N GLY A 91 -6.46 -4.19 -7.44
CA GLY A 91 -7.60 -4.51 -6.59
C GLY A 91 -7.67 -3.62 -5.35
N PHE A 92 -8.66 -2.72 -5.32
CA PHE A 92 -8.93 -1.77 -4.24
C PHE A 92 -10.18 -2.14 -3.41
N GLY A 93 -10.41 -3.44 -3.24
CA GLY A 93 -11.40 -3.96 -2.29
C GLY A 93 -10.97 -3.78 -0.83
N ARG A 94 -11.52 -4.59 0.08
CA ARG A 94 -11.26 -4.52 1.53
C ARG A 94 -9.77 -4.52 1.88
N VAL A 95 -9.01 -5.44 1.28
CA VAL A 95 -7.57 -5.58 1.56
C VAL A 95 -6.77 -4.44 0.93
N GLY A 96 -7.08 -4.07 -0.32
CA GLY A 96 -6.42 -2.96 -1.02
C GLY A 96 -6.62 -1.60 -0.31
N GLN A 97 -7.81 -1.37 0.25
CA GLN A 97 -8.11 -0.16 1.04
C GLN A 97 -7.24 -0.05 2.30
N VAL A 98 -7.08 -1.15 3.04
CA VAL A 98 -6.20 -1.17 4.22
C VAL A 98 -4.76 -0.87 3.83
N ILE A 99 -4.29 -1.44 2.71
CA ILE A 99 -2.93 -1.19 2.21
C ILE A 99 -2.75 0.26 1.78
N GLY A 100 -3.70 0.83 1.03
CA GLY A 100 -3.69 2.25 0.65
C GLY A 100 -3.57 3.16 1.88
N LYS A 101 -4.38 2.90 2.91
CA LYS A 101 -4.32 3.63 4.19
C LYS A 101 -2.95 3.51 4.87
N LEU A 102 -2.38 2.31 4.94
CA LEU A 102 -1.05 2.12 5.54
C LEU A 102 0.05 2.85 4.77
N LEU A 103 -0.08 2.94 3.43
CA LEU A 103 0.86 3.68 2.59
C LEU A 103 0.72 5.18 2.81
N ASP A 104 -0.51 5.69 2.91
CA ASP A 104 -0.79 7.10 3.22
C ASP A 104 -0.23 7.50 4.59
N GLU A 105 -0.44 6.68 5.62
CA GLU A 105 0.10 6.91 6.97
C GLU A 105 1.63 7.01 7.00
N ARG A 106 2.30 6.34 6.06
CA ARG A 106 3.76 6.35 5.91
C ARG A 106 4.26 7.37 4.88
N GLY A 107 3.34 8.08 4.21
CA GLY A 107 3.67 9.07 3.18
C GLY A 107 4.21 8.46 1.88
N TYR A 108 3.93 7.18 1.61
CA TYR A 108 4.26 6.56 0.33
C TYR A 108 3.20 6.91 -0.70
N ARG A 109 3.63 7.42 -1.85
CA ARG A 109 2.72 7.64 -2.99
C ARG A 109 2.25 6.29 -3.54
N TRP A 110 0.97 6.17 -3.83
CA TRP A 110 0.40 4.97 -4.43
C TRP A 110 -0.71 5.31 -5.43
N VAL A 111 -1.06 4.32 -6.25
CA VAL A 111 -2.18 4.35 -7.18
C VAL A 111 -2.82 2.98 -7.21
N ALA A 112 -4.15 2.91 -7.33
CA ALA A 112 -4.86 1.64 -7.41
C ALA A 112 -5.74 1.53 -8.66
N VAL A 113 -5.89 0.30 -9.15
CA VAL A 113 -6.79 -0.06 -10.23
C VAL A 113 -7.76 -1.12 -9.72
N ASP A 114 -9.05 -0.96 -9.97
CA ASP A 114 -10.10 -1.86 -9.48
C ASP A 114 -11.23 -2.04 -10.50
N LEU A 115 -11.84 -3.23 -10.50
CA LEU A 115 -12.93 -3.60 -11.41
C LEU A 115 -14.33 -3.25 -10.88
N ASP A 116 -14.48 -2.89 -9.60
CA ASP A 116 -15.78 -2.48 -9.05
C ASP A 116 -15.95 -0.97 -9.23
N ALA A 117 -16.74 -0.58 -10.24
CA ALA A 117 -17.05 0.81 -10.54
C ALA A 117 -17.66 1.58 -9.35
N LYS A 118 -18.49 0.92 -8.52
CA LYS A 118 -19.12 1.57 -7.36
C LYS A 118 -18.07 1.88 -6.29
N ASN A 119 -17.17 0.93 -6.06
CA ASN A 119 -16.05 1.11 -5.14
C ASN A 119 -15.10 2.21 -5.59
N VAL A 120 -14.78 2.25 -6.90
CA VAL A 120 -13.96 3.32 -7.50
C VAL A 120 -14.64 4.68 -7.34
N GLU A 121 -15.93 4.79 -7.66
CA GLU A 121 -16.67 6.04 -7.55
C GLU A 121 -16.66 6.58 -6.11
N ARG A 122 -16.91 5.71 -5.12
CA ARG A 122 -16.80 6.07 -3.70
C ARG A 122 -15.40 6.55 -3.34
N SER A 123 -14.38 5.81 -3.74
CA SER A 123 -12.97 6.15 -3.45
C SER A 123 -12.56 7.49 -4.09
N ARG A 124 -13.07 7.79 -5.28
CA ARG A 124 -12.83 9.08 -5.95
C ARG A 124 -13.52 10.25 -5.25
N LYS A 125 -14.70 10.06 -4.67
CA LYS A 125 -15.36 11.09 -3.83
C LYS A 125 -14.50 11.45 -2.62
N GLU A 126 -13.72 10.50 -2.12
CA GLU A 126 -12.74 10.69 -1.05
C GLU A 126 -11.37 11.20 -1.55
N ARG A 127 -11.26 11.52 -2.85
CA ARG A 127 -10.05 11.99 -3.53
C ARG A 127 -8.88 10.99 -3.51
N LEU A 128 -9.18 9.70 -3.39
CA LEU A 128 -8.17 8.65 -3.44
C LEU A 128 -7.74 8.38 -4.90
N PRO A 129 -6.46 8.03 -5.15
CA PRO A 129 -5.93 7.76 -6.50
C PRO A 129 -6.33 6.37 -7.00
N VAL A 130 -7.63 6.13 -7.14
CA VAL A 130 -8.23 4.83 -7.51
C VAL A 130 -8.93 4.94 -8.86
N PHE A 131 -8.66 4.01 -9.77
CA PHE A 131 -9.14 4.06 -11.15
C PHE A 131 -9.87 2.79 -11.53
N PHE A 132 -10.94 2.94 -12.31
CA PHE A 132 -11.69 1.80 -12.82
C PHE A 132 -10.94 1.17 -13.99
N GLY A 133 -10.72 -0.14 -13.93
CA GLY A 133 -10.17 -0.91 -15.03
C GLY A 133 -9.66 -2.28 -14.60
N ASP A 134 -9.24 -3.05 -15.58
CA ASP A 134 -8.68 -4.39 -15.36
C ASP A 134 -7.17 -4.30 -15.22
N ALA A 135 -6.65 -4.67 -14.05
CA ALA A 135 -5.22 -4.68 -13.79
C ALA A 135 -4.48 -5.82 -14.54
N SER A 136 -5.18 -6.79 -15.12
CA SER A 136 -4.59 -7.80 -16.00
C SER A 136 -4.25 -7.26 -17.39
N GLN A 137 -4.86 -6.13 -17.78
CA GLN A 137 -4.57 -5.46 -19.03
C GLN A 137 -3.26 -4.67 -18.91
N GLU A 138 -2.35 -4.94 -19.84
CA GLU A 138 -1.03 -4.35 -19.89
C GLU A 138 -1.09 -2.82 -19.99
N GLU A 139 -2.05 -2.29 -20.74
CA GLU A 139 -2.25 -0.87 -20.94
C GLU A 139 -2.71 -0.16 -19.66
N MET A 140 -3.45 -0.84 -18.78
CA MET A 140 -3.86 -0.26 -17.49
C MET A 140 -2.68 -0.16 -16.54
N VAL A 141 -1.86 -1.21 -16.47
CA VAL A 141 -0.67 -1.22 -15.60
C VAL A 141 0.41 -0.26 -16.14
N ALA A 142 0.54 -0.15 -17.46
CA ALA A 142 1.40 0.84 -18.10
C ALA A 142 0.91 2.28 -17.83
N ALA A 143 -0.40 2.53 -17.91
CA ALA A 143 -0.97 3.83 -17.54
C ALA A 143 -0.73 4.18 -16.07
N ALA A 144 -0.58 3.19 -15.17
CA ALA A 144 -0.17 3.38 -13.77
C ALA A 144 1.35 3.63 -13.59
N ARG A 145 2.12 3.70 -14.68
CA ARG A 145 3.58 3.87 -14.73
C ARG A 145 4.36 2.83 -13.92
N ILE A 146 3.97 1.57 -14.06
CA ILE A 146 4.58 0.45 -13.35
C ILE A 146 6.11 0.38 -13.52
N ASP A 147 6.65 0.79 -14.67
CA ASP A 147 8.09 0.74 -14.96
C ASP A 147 8.91 1.65 -14.05
N SER A 148 8.27 2.68 -13.48
CA SER A 148 8.88 3.62 -12.54
C SER A 148 8.45 3.38 -11.08
N ALA A 149 7.61 2.38 -10.85
CA ALA A 149 7.12 2.02 -9.52
C ALA A 149 8.19 1.30 -8.72
N LYS A 150 8.10 1.39 -7.39
CA LYS A 150 9.00 0.73 -6.46
C LYS A 150 8.53 -0.68 -6.09
N ALA A 151 7.22 -0.91 -6.14
CA ALA A 151 6.61 -2.20 -5.85
C ALA A 151 5.21 -2.29 -6.46
N MET A 152 4.75 -3.52 -6.65
CA MET A 152 3.35 -3.82 -6.95
C MET A 152 2.72 -4.67 -5.84
N VAL A 153 1.46 -4.40 -5.57
CA VAL A 153 0.65 -5.18 -4.64
C VAL A 153 -0.56 -5.71 -5.40
N ILE A 154 -0.75 -7.03 -5.38
CA ILE A 154 -1.88 -7.70 -6.04
C ILE A 154 -2.83 -8.23 -4.97
N THR A 155 -4.04 -7.67 -4.93
CA THR A 155 -5.07 -7.95 -3.91
C THR A 155 -6.39 -8.42 -4.53
N LEU A 156 -6.34 -8.93 -5.76
CA LEU A 156 -7.48 -9.47 -6.49
C LEU A 156 -8.08 -10.70 -5.79
N ASP A 157 -9.41 -10.82 -5.84
CA ASP A 157 -10.16 -11.94 -5.25
C ASP A 157 -10.11 -13.21 -6.12
N ASP A 158 -9.92 -13.04 -7.42
CA ASP A 158 -9.77 -14.13 -8.39
C ASP A 158 -8.29 -14.58 -8.46
N PRO A 159 -7.98 -15.84 -8.08
CA PRO A 159 -6.63 -16.40 -8.18
C PRO A 159 -6.08 -16.39 -9.61
N GLU A 160 -6.89 -16.63 -10.63
CA GLU A 160 -6.40 -16.72 -12.01
C GLU A 160 -6.07 -15.32 -12.55
N ALA A 161 -6.91 -14.32 -12.26
CA ALA A 161 -6.56 -12.93 -12.52
C ALA A 161 -5.24 -12.52 -11.82
N ALA A 162 -5.05 -12.88 -10.54
CA ALA A 162 -3.82 -12.58 -9.82
C ALA A 162 -2.58 -13.23 -10.47
N LYS A 163 -2.69 -14.49 -10.91
CA LYS A 163 -1.62 -15.20 -11.63
C LYS A 163 -1.33 -14.57 -12.99
N SER A 164 -2.37 -14.18 -13.73
CA SER A 164 -2.24 -13.55 -15.05
C SER A 164 -1.49 -12.21 -14.95
N VAL A 165 -1.89 -11.37 -14.00
CA VAL A 165 -1.21 -10.10 -13.69
C VAL A 165 0.26 -10.34 -13.34
N LEU A 166 0.53 -11.28 -12.43
CA LEU A 166 1.89 -11.61 -12.01
C LEU A 166 2.76 -12.10 -13.18
N ALA A 167 2.24 -13.01 -14.00
CA ALA A 167 2.95 -13.53 -15.16
C ALA A 167 3.24 -12.43 -16.18
N ALA A 168 2.27 -11.53 -16.44
CA ALA A 168 2.46 -10.38 -17.33
C ALA A 168 3.55 -9.43 -16.82
N LEU A 169 3.54 -9.12 -15.52
CA LEU A 169 4.57 -8.31 -14.89
C LEU A 169 5.95 -8.94 -15.01
N ARG A 170 6.07 -10.25 -14.75
CA ARG A 170 7.38 -10.91 -14.75
C ARG A 170 8.03 -10.99 -16.12
N ARG A 171 7.24 -11.01 -17.20
CA ARG A 171 7.78 -10.91 -18.58
C ARG A 171 8.47 -9.57 -18.85
N LYS A 172 8.01 -8.48 -18.22
CA LYS A 172 8.50 -7.11 -18.46
C LYS A 172 9.46 -6.59 -17.41
N LEU A 173 9.14 -6.88 -16.15
CA LEU A 173 9.76 -6.35 -14.94
C LEU A 173 10.12 -7.52 -14.01
N PRO A 174 11.17 -8.31 -14.34
CA PRO A 174 11.56 -9.48 -13.55
C PRO A 174 11.96 -9.10 -12.12
N ASP A 175 12.56 -7.92 -11.93
CA ASP A 175 13.13 -7.50 -10.65
C ASP A 175 12.18 -6.69 -9.76
N LEU A 176 11.01 -6.27 -10.26
CA LEU A 176 10.07 -5.48 -9.49
C LEU A 176 9.56 -6.29 -8.29
N PRO A 177 9.63 -5.76 -7.05
CA PRO A 177 9.01 -6.41 -5.90
C PRO A 177 7.49 -6.52 -6.09
N VAL A 178 6.96 -7.75 -6.01
CA VAL A 178 5.51 -7.99 -6.11
C VAL A 178 5.04 -8.74 -4.86
N VAL A 179 4.15 -8.09 -4.10
CA VAL A 179 3.48 -8.69 -2.94
C VAL A 179 2.08 -9.12 -3.37
N VAL A 180 1.76 -10.40 -3.21
CA VAL A 180 0.50 -10.97 -3.71
C VAL A 180 -0.33 -11.50 -2.56
N ARG A 181 -1.62 -11.18 -2.55
CA ARG A 181 -2.60 -11.84 -1.70
C ARG A 181 -2.94 -13.20 -2.29
N ALA A 182 -2.84 -14.25 -1.47
CA ALA A 182 -3.42 -15.55 -1.78
C ALA A 182 -4.75 -15.71 -1.04
N ARG A 183 -5.86 -15.85 -1.77
CA ARG A 183 -7.17 -16.11 -1.15
C ARG A 183 -7.19 -17.40 -0.34
N HIS A 184 -6.53 -18.44 -0.87
CA HIS A 184 -6.41 -19.75 -0.24
C HIS A 184 -4.95 -20.15 -0.10
N HIS A 185 -4.62 -20.87 0.98
CA HIS A 185 -3.26 -21.33 1.26
C HIS A 185 -2.70 -22.22 0.13
N VAL A 186 -3.56 -23.00 -0.54
CA VAL A 186 -3.17 -23.87 -1.66
C VAL A 186 -2.54 -23.14 -2.85
N HIS A 187 -2.78 -21.83 -3.01
CA HIS A 187 -2.23 -21.05 -4.12
C HIS A 187 -0.88 -20.40 -3.80
N VAL A 188 -0.39 -20.54 -2.57
CA VAL A 188 0.81 -19.81 -2.13
C VAL A 188 2.05 -20.26 -2.91
N GLN A 189 2.25 -21.57 -3.05
CA GLN A 189 3.42 -22.11 -3.75
C GLN A 189 3.40 -21.75 -5.24
N ASP A 190 2.27 -21.94 -5.92
CA ASP A 190 2.13 -21.59 -7.34
C ASP A 190 2.42 -20.10 -7.59
N LEU A 191 1.97 -19.20 -6.71
CA LEU A 191 2.28 -17.77 -6.83
C LEU A 191 3.76 -17.46 -6.61
N LEU A 192 4.43 -18.14 -5.68
CA LEU A 192 5.87 -18.01 -5.46
C LEU A 192 6.67 -18.51 -6.66
N GLU A 193 6.32 -19.67 -7.22
CA GLU A 193 6.94 -20.26 -8.40
C GLU A 193 6.78 -19.38 -9.65
N LYS A 194 5.64 -18.69 -9.77
CA LYS A 194 5.42 -17.66 -10.81
C LYS A 194 6.18 -16.36 -10.57
N GLY A 195 6.98 -16.28 -9.50
CA GLY A 195 7.90 -15.17 -9.23
C GLY A 195 7.35 -14.10 -8.30
N ALA A 196 6.29 -14.33 -7.54
CA ALA A 196 5.89 -13.40 -6.49
C ALA A 196 7.04 -13.25 -5.47
N THR A 197 7.33 -12.02 -5.06
CA THR A 197 8.39 -11.78 -4.07
C THR A 197 7.95 -12.24 -2.69
N THR A 198 6.69 -11.97 -2.37
CA THR A 198 6.06 -12.30 -1.11
C THR A 198 4.61 -12.66 -1.38
N VAL A 199 4.13 -13.75 -0.77
CA VAL A 199 2.73 -14.16 -0.88
C VAL A 199 2.11 -14.20 0.51
N MET A 200 1.00 -13.49 0.68
CA MET A 200 0.27 -13.35 1.93
C MET A 200 -1.07 -14.08 1.82
N PRO A 201 -1.26 -15.23 2.49
CA PRO A 201 -2.57 -15.86 2.57
C PRO A 201 -3.51 -14.96 3.39
N GLU A 202 -4.67 -14.62 2.82
CA GLU A 202 -5.60 -13.62 3.36
C GLU A 202 -6.06 -13.91 4.80
N THR A 203 -6.19 -15.19 5.13
CA THR A 203 -6.88 -15.64 6.34
C THR A 203 -5.93 -16.24 7.38
N THR A 204 -4.64 -16.37 7.09
CA THR A 204 -3.69 -17.02 8.02
C THR A 204 -3.57 -16.23 9.31
N GLU A 205 -3.27 -14.94 9.24
CA GLU A 205 -3.11 -14.10 10.44
C GLU A 205 -4.40 -13.98 11.24
N SER A 206 -5.55 -13.81 10.58
CA SER A 206 -6.84 -13.76 11.27
C SER A 206 -7.14 -15.04 12.05
N ARG A 207 -6.80 -16.23 11.49
CA ARG A 207 -6.96 -17.50 12.19
C ARG A 207 -6.00 -17.64 13.38
N LEU A 208 -4.76 -17.18 13.24
CA LEU A 208 -3.77 -17.20 14.33
C LEU A 208 -4.20 -16.31 15.49
N LEU A 209 -4.70 -15.11 15.20
CA LEU A 209 -5.22 -14.20 16.22
C LEU A 209 -6.46 -14.76 16.92
N LEU A 210 -7.37 -15.42 16.18
CA LEU A 210 -8.52 -16.09 16.79
C LEU A 210 -8.08 -17.23 17.72
N GLY A 211 -7.13 -18.06 17.29
CA GLY A 211 -6.56 -19.11 18.12
C GLY A 211 -5.87 -18.54 19.37
N ALA A 212 -5.14 -17.43 19.23
CA ALA A 212 -4.51 -16.74 20.36
C ALA A 212 -5.54 -16.27 21.39
N ALA A 213 -6.65 -15.68 20.94
CA ALA A 213 -7.74 -15.25 21.81
C ALA A 213 -8.36 -16.44 22.56
N VAL A 214 -8.58 -17.58 21.89
CA VAL A 214 -9.10 -18.79 22.56
C VAL A 214 -8.15 -19.26 23.66
N LEU A 215 -6.84 -19.33 23.41
CA LEU A 215 -5.88 -19.76 24.43
C LEU A 215 -5.85 -18.79 25.64
N GLN A 216 -5.99 -17.49 25.40
CA GLN A 216 -6.08 -16.50 26.47
C GLN A 216 -7.33 -16.71 27.33
N GLU A 217 -8.49 -16.98 26.72
CA GLU A 217 -9.73 -17.27 27.46
C GLU A 217 -9.66 -18.58 28.25
N LEU A 218 -8.82 -19.53 27.83
CA LEU A 218 -8.55 -20.76 28.57
C LEU A 218 -7.57 -20.57 29.75
N GLY A 219 -6.99 -19.37 29.89
CA GLY A 219 -6.11 -19.00 31.00
C GLY A 219 -4.61 -19.14 30.70
N ASP A 220 -4.21 -19.40 29.45
CA ASP A 220 -2.80 -19.48 29.08
C ASP A 220 -2.10 -18.13 29.26
N SER A 221 -0.83 -18.16 29.67
CA SER A 221 -0.03 -16.95 29.81
C SER A 221 0.25 -16.33 28.43
N LYS A 222 0.37 -15.00 28.37
CA LYS A 222 0.73 -14.30 27.12
C LYS A 222 1.98 -14.88 26.45
N THR A 223 2.98 -15.26 27.25
CA THR A 223 4.24 -15.83 26.75
C THR A 223 4.01 -17.16 26.04
N ASP A 224 3.16 -18.02 26.60
CA ASP A 224 2.84 -19.35 26.05
C ASP A 224 2.00 -19.21 24.78
N VAL A 225 1.02 -18.30 24.79
CA VAL A 225 0.22 -17.96 23.61
C VAL A 225 1.09 -17.45 22.47
N ASP A 226 2.00 -16.50 22.75
CA ASP A 226 2.93 -15.97 21.75
C ASP A 226 3.87 -17.06 21.21
N ALA A 227 4.31 -18.01 22.06
CA ALA A 227 5.12 -19.16 21.63
C ALA A 227 4.33 -20.13 20.74
N ALA A 228 3.07 -20.43 21.09
CA ALA A 228 2.18 -21.28 20.31
C ALA A 228 1.89 -20.66 18.93
N VAL A 229 1.50 -19.37 18.90
CA VAL A 229 1.24 -18.63 17.65
C VAL A 229 2.47 -18.62 16.76
N ARG A 230 3.66 -18.31 17.29
CA ARG A 230 4.91 -18.35 16.50
C ARG A 230 5.18 -19.73 15.91
N THR A 231 4.91 -20.79 16.67
CA THR A 231 5.11 -22.17 16.21
C THR A 231 4.17 -22.53 15.05
N VAL A 232 2.88 -22.18 15.17
CA VAL A 232 1.89 -22.44 14.11
C VAL A 232 2.12 -21.53 12.90
N ARG A 233 2.50 -20.26 13.10
CA ARG A 233 2.83 -19.31 12.03
C ARG A 233 3.93 -19.86 11.14
N ARG A 234 5.04 -20.32 11.73
CA ARG A 234 6.18 -20.89 11.00
C ARG A 234 5.81 -22.08 10.11
N ARG A 235 4.82 -22.87 10.52
CA ARG A 235 4.29 -24.01 9.73
C ARG A 235 3.32 -23.56 8.63
N SER A 236 2.67 -22.41 8.83
CA SER A 236 1.61 -21.89 7.95
C SER A 236 2.13 -21.01 6.81
N TYR A 237 3.39 -20.54 6.90
CA TYR A 237 4.04 -19.80 5.83
C TYR A 237 5.15 -20.64 5.22
N PRO A 238 5.17 -20.81 3.88
CA PRO A 238 6.37 -21.30 3.24
C PRO A 238 7.48 -20.26 3.38
N THR A 239 8.71 -20.73 3.55
CA THR A 239 9.89 -19.87 3.58
C THR A 239 9.95 -19.07 2.29
N SER A 240 9.95 -17.74 2.38
CA SER A 240 10.21 -16.87 1.23
C SER A 240 11.54 -17.27 0.58
N PRO A 241 11.70 -17.13 -0.74
CA PRO A 241 13.00 -17.31 -1.41
C PRO A 241 14.13 -16.46 -0.81
N SER A 242 13.78 -15.38 -0.09
CA SER A 242 14.72 -14.52 0.61
C SER A 242 15.17 -15.03 1.99
N GLY A 243 14.62 -16.16 2.47
CA GLY A 243 14.97 -16.78 3.75
C GLY A 243 14.52 -16.02 5.00
N SER A 244 13.85 -14.87 4.86
CA SER A 244 13.25 -14.16 5.98
C SER A 244 11.89 -14.76 6.33
N ASP A 245 11.66 -15.02 7.62
CA ASP A 245 10.31 -15.24 8.14
C ASP A 245 9.43 -14.06 7.71
N LEU A 246 8.26 -14.39 7.15
CA LEU A 246 7.23 -13.40 6.88
C LEU A 246 6.75 -12.84 8.24
N PRO A 247 6.46 -11.52 8.33
CA PRO A 247 6.16 -10.85 9.59
C PRO A 247 5.00 -11.50 10.38
#